data_AF-A0A914ZCI1-F1
#
_entry.id   AF-A0A914ZCI1-F1
#
_cell.length_a   1.000
_cell.length_b   1.000
_cell.length_c   1.000
_cell.angle_alpha   90.00
_cell.angle_beta   90.00
_cell.angle_gamma   90.00
#
_symmetry.space_group_name_H-M   'P 1'
#
loop_
_entity.id
_entity.type
_entity.pdbx_description
1 polymer ?
#
loop_
_entity_poly.entity_id
_entity_poly.type
_entity_poly.pdbx_seq_one_letter_code
_entity_poly.pdbx_strand_id
1 'polypeptide(L)'
;MGLSSGNLFDQVQLLLETTQSQVNIVQTNSYPCGQPITADGPSRMWLLTSLTGGQVYVISSATTEKVMKTIPFQYRNSLAYERYYDDCSAGQNFYFPVDSESQTVNILIDGELSGDPQYIHPDGTNDTYMVTNIFNDYSANTRLDQIIGQCDNNWRQVEGRCYRFFAVPQSWDQAKAACAVDKAILVTVFDQKIEDYLYCKFLFKIMKVTKFHSKE
;
A
#
# COMPACT_ATOMS: atom_id res chain seq x y z
N MET A 1 -37.08 -4.26 -15.26
CA MET A 1 -36.13 -4.12 -16.40
C MET A 1 -35.24 -5.35 -16.34
N GLY A 2 -35.48 -6.29 -17.26
CA GLY A 2 -34.86 -7.61 -17.24
C GLY A 2 -33.42 -7.53 -17.72
N LEU A 3 -32.50 -8.02 -16.90
CA LEU A 3 -31.12 -8.29 -17.31
C LEU A 3 -31.17 -9.49 -18.27
N SER A 4 -30.95 -9.23 -19.56
CA SER A 4 -30.83 -10.26 -20.58
C SER A 4 -29.65 -11.18 -20.28
N SER A 5 -29.76 -12.43 -20.70
CA SER A 5 -28.82 -13.55 -20.59
C SER A 5 -27.43 -13.27 -21.20
N GLY A 6 -26.67 -12.34 -20.61
CA GLY A 6 -25.24 -12.19 -20.80
C GLY A 6 -24.48 -13.21 -19.94
N ASN A 7 -23.26 -13.55 -20.36
CA ASN A 7 -22.36 -14.43 -19.63
C ASN A 7 -22.21 -13.90 -18.18
N LEU A 8 -22.18 -14.76 -17.17
CA LEU A 8 -22.08 -14.35 -15.75
C LEU A 8 -20.94 -13.34 -15.52
N PHE A 9 -19.84 -13.54 -16.25
CA PHE A 9 -18.71 -12.63 -16.27
C PHE A 9 -19.05 -11.21 -16.69
N ASP A 10 -19.82 -11.04 -17.77
CA ASP A 10 -20.21 -9.72 -18.28
C ASP A 10 -21.09 -8.99 -17.25
N GLN A 11 -21.91 -9.73 -16.51
CA GLN A 11 -22.75 -9.17 -15.44
C GLN A 11 -21.90 -8.71 -14.25
N VAL A 12 -20.91 -9.53 -13.86
CA VAL A 12 -19.98 -9.18 -12.77
C VAL A 12 -19.10 -8.01 -13.17
N GLN A 13 -18.57 -7.99 -14.39
CA GLN A 13 -17.78 -6.89 -14.91
C GLN A 13 -18.59 -5.58 -14.90
N LEU A 14 -19.80 -5.58 -15.47
CA LEU A 14 -20.66 -4.40 -15.51
C LEU A 14 -20.98 -3.87 -14.10
N LEU A 15 -21.22 -4.77 -13.14
CA LEU A 15 -21.44 -4.40 -11.74
C LEU A 15 -20.23 -3.68 -11.16
N LEU A 16 -19.03 -4.25 -11.33
CA LEU A 16 -17.77 -3.71 -10.78
C LEU A 16 -17.43 -2.35 -11.41
N GLU A 17 -17.64 -2.19 -12.71
CA GLU A 17 -17.47 -0.92 -13.42
C GLU A 17 -18.45 0.14 -12.90
N THR A 18 -19.72 -0.23 -12.69
CA THR A 18 -20.76 0.68 -12.19
C THR A 18 -20.50 1.10 -10.75
N THR A 19 -20.01 0.20 -9.91
CA THR A 19 -19.70 0.48 -8.49
C THR A 19 -18.28 1.02 -8.28
N GLN A 20 -17.47 1.14 -9.34
CA GLN A 20 -16.06 1.51 -9.27
C GLN A 20 -15.29 0.70 -8.22
N SER A 21 -15.59 -0.60 -8.13
CA SER A 21 -15.03 -1.49 -7.12
C SER A 21 -13.80 -2.20 -7.65
N GLN A 22 -12.69 -2.07 -6.91
CA GLN A 22 -11.46 -2.79 -7.18
C GLN A 22 -11.55 -4.24 -6.67
N VAL A 23 -11.13 -5.21 -7.48
CA VAL A 23 -11.04 -6.61 -7.08
C VAL A 23 -9.58 -7.00 -6.90
N ASN A 24 -9.18 -7.31 -5.68
CA ASN A 24 -7.85 -7.84 -5.37
C ASN A 24 -7.96 -9.31 -5.02
N ILE A 25 -7.06 -10.14 -5.55
CA ILE A 25 -7.11 -11.60 -5.38
C ILE A 25 -5.85 -12.05 -4.69
N VAL A 26 -6.01 -12.85 -3.64
CA VAL A 26 -4.89 -13.48 -2.92
C VAL A 26 -4.99 -14.98 -3.14
N GLN A 27 -3.97 -15.56 -3.79
CA GLN A 27 -3.92 -16.99 -4.06
C GLN A 27 -2.67 -17.60 -3.42
N THR A 28 -2.85 -18.77 -2.83
CA THR A 28 -1.78 -19.50 -2.13
C THR A 28 -1.01 -20.48 -3.02
N ASN A 29 -1.45 -20.63 -4.26
CA ASN A 29 -0.95 -21.62 -5.22
C ASN A 29 -0.94 -21.01 -6.62
N SER A 30 0.08 -21.33 -7.41
CA SER A 30 0.22 -20.95 -8.82
C SER A 30 -0.82 -21.61 -9.74
N TYR A 31 -1.53 -22.63 -9.25
CA TYR A 31 -2.64 -23.32 -9.94
C TYR A 31 -3.98 -22.99 -9.28
N PRO A 32 -4.60 -21.84 -9.59
CA PRO A 32 -5.91 -21.48 -9.05
C PRO A 32 -6.94 -22.56 -9.39
N CYS A 33 -7.63 -23.07 -8.35
CA CYS A 33 -8.60 -24.16 -8.46
C CYS A 33 -8.03 -25.44 -9.12
N GLY A 34 -6.71 -25.68 -9.02
CA GLY A 34 -6.06 -26.84 -9.65
C GLY A 34 -5.97 -26.76 -11.18
N GLN A 35 -6.21 -25.58 -11.76
CA GLN A 35 -6.12 -25.33 -13.20
C GLN A 35 -4.88 -24.48 -13.50
N PRO A 36 -4.26 -24.64 -14.69
CA PRO A 36 -3.22 -23.73 -15.12
C PRO A 36 -3.79 -22.32 -15.29
N ILE A 37 -2.95 -21.29 -15.13
CA ILE A 37 -3.34 -19.89 -15.32
C ILE A 37 -3.94 -19.58 -16.70
N THR A 38 -3.54 -20.35 -17.72
CA THR A 38 -4.03 -20.25 -19.10
C THR A 38 -5.40 -20.86 -19.33
N ALA A 39 -5.97 -21.54 -18.33
CA ALA A 39 -7.34 -22.04 -18.41
C ALA A 39 -8.36 -20.89 -18.34
N ASP A 40 -9.52 -21.07 -18.98
CA ASP A 40 -10.56 -20.03 -19.13
C ASP A 40 -10.93 -19.37 -17.80
N GLY A 41 -11.20 -20.16 -16.75
CA GLY A 41 -11.60 -19.65 -15.44
C GLY A 41 -10.54 -18.72 -14.81
N PRO A 42 -9.32 -19.23 -14.54
CA PRO A 42 -8.20 -18.42 -14.05
C PRO A 42 -7.90 -17.18 -14.90
N SER A 43 -7.85 -17.32 -16.22
CA SER A 43 -7.57 -16.19 -17.13
C SER A 43 -8.63 -15.09 -17.02
N ARG A 44 -9.91 -15.46 -16.89
CA ARG A 44 -11.01 -14.52 -16.70
C ARG A 44 -10.96 -13.85 -15.33
N MET A 45 -10.61 -14.58 -14.29
CA MET A 45 -10.43 -14.02 -12.96
C MET A 45 -9.32 -12.94 -12.92
N TRP A 46 -8.19 -13.21 -13.58
CA TRP A 46 -7.09 -12.25 -13.71
C TRP A 46 -7.50 -11.05 -14.58
N LEU A 47 -8.24 -11.30 -15.66
CA LEU A 47 -8.79 -10.23 -16.50
C LEU A 47 -9.71 -9.30 -15.71
N LEU A 48 -10.62 -9.81 -14.87
CA LEU A 48 -11.47 -8.98 -14.00
C LEU A 48 -10.65 -8.15 -13.03
N THR A 49 -9.59 -8.73 -12.47
CA THR A 49 -8.67 -8.04 -11.57
C THR A 49 -8.00 -6.87 -12.29
N SER A 50 -7.44 -7.12 -13.48
CA SER A 50 -6.82 -6.08 -14.31
C SER A 50 -7.80 -4.99 -14.74
N LEU A 51 -9.01 -5.35 -15.18
CA LEU A 51 -10.04 -4.40 -15.61
C LEU A 51 -10.53 -3.47 -14.48
N THR A 52 -10.55 -3.98 -13.24
CA THR A 52 -10.91 -3.17 -12.07
C THR A 52 -9.73 -2.39 -11.47
N GLY A 53 -8.55 -2.47 -12.11
CA GLY A 53 -7.31 -1.87 -11.61
C GLY A 53 -6.82 -2.51 -10.31
N GLY A 54 -7.29 -3.72 -10.00
CA GLY A 54 -6.86 -4.50 -8.85
C GLY A 54 -5.57 -5.28 -9.11
N GLN A 55 -5.18 -6.07 -8.12
CA GLN A 55 -3.91 -6.81 -8.11
C GLN A 55 -4.12 -8.27 -7.70
N VAL A 56 -3.33 -9.15 -8.32
CA VAL A 56 -3.26 -10.57 -7.98
C VAL A 56 -2.00 -10.82 -7.17
N TYR A 57 -2.14 -11.30 -5.94
CA TYR A 57 -1.04 -11.68 -5.07
C TYR A 57 -0.93 -13.20 -5.07
N VAL A 58 0.08 -13.74 -5.76
CA VAL A 58 0.48 -15.15 -5.60
C VAL A 58 1.43 -15.21 -4.41
N ILE A 59 1.08 -15.90 -3.34
CA ILE A 59 1.92 -16.00 -2.15
C ILE A 59 1.85 -17.42 -1.60
N SER A 60 2.78 -17.82 -0.74
CA SER A 60 2.66 -19.06 0.01
C SER A 60 1.73 -18.88 1.21
N SER A 61 1.22 -20.00 1.73
CA SER A 61 0.36 -19.99 2.91
C SER A 61 1.02 -19.35 4.14
N ALA A 62 2.36 -19.45 4.26
CA ALA A 62 3.14 -18.87 5.36
C ALA A 62 3.16 -17.33 5.36
N THR A 63 2.85 -16.70 4.23
CA THR A 63 2.97 -15.24 4.04
C THR A 63 1.61 -14.56 3.90
N THR A 64 0.51 -15.33 3.94
CA THR A 64 -0.88 -14.84 3.83
C THR A 64 -1.23 -13.74 4.83
N GLU A 65 -0.75 -13.85 6.07
CA GLU A 65 -0.98 -12.83 7.08
C GLU A 65 -0.35 -11.47 6.71
N LYS A 66 0.75 -11.47 5.96
CA LYS A 66 1.47 -10.25 5.58
C LYS A 66 0.78 -9.55 4.40
N VAL A 67 0.15 -10.29 3.50
CA VAL A 67 -0.64 -9.70 2.41
C VAL A 67 -1.83 -8.92 2.94
N MET A 68 -2.43 -9.31 4.07
CA MET A 68 -3.52 -8.52 4.67
C MET A 68 -3.05 -7.14 5.15
N LYS A 69 -1.75 -6.95 5.41
CA LYS A 69 -1.19 -5.62 5.73
C LYS A 69 -1.22 -4.66 4.54
N THR A 70 -1.53 -5.13 3.34
CA THR A 70 -1.61 -4.29 2.14
C THR A 70 -2.95 -3.58 1.99
N ILE A 71 -4.00 -4.07 2.64
CA ILE A 71 -5.38 -3.56 2.52
C ILE A 71 -5.45 -2.03 2.72
N PRO A 72 -4.82 -1.43 3.75
CA PRO A 72 -4.87 0.02 3.93
C PRO A 72 -4.24 0.80 2.76
N PHE A 73 -3.28 0.21 2.06
CA PHE A 73 -2.60 0.82 0.92
C PHE A 73 -3.36 0.64 -0.39
N GLN A 74 -4.40 -0.20 -0.42
CA GLN A 74 -5.28 -0.36 -1.58
C GLN A 74 -6.35 0.73 -1.65
N TYR A 75 -6.55 1.49 -0.57
CA TYR A 75 -7.50 2.60 -0.58
C TYR A 75 -6.97 3.78 -1.41
N ARG A 76 -7.69 4.14 -2.48
CA ARG A 76 -7.28 5.14 -3.48
C ARG A 76 -5.89 4.87 -4.08
N ASN A 77 -5.57 3.60 -4.31
CA ASN A 77 -4.44 3.26 -5.15
C ASN A 77 -4.82 3.42 -6.64
N SER A 78 -3.81 3.54 -7.49
CA SER A 78 -3.96 3.44 -8.94
C SER A 78 -2.73 2.73 -9.49
N LEU A 79 -2.93 1.93 -10.54
CA LEU A 79 -1.82 1.30 -11.24
C LEU A 79 -1.06 2.37 -12.04
N ALA A 80 0.13 2.71 -11.58
CA ALA A 80 0.99 3.69 -12.27
C ALA A 80 1.69 3.10 -13.49
N TYR A 81 2.18 1.86 -13.36
CA TYR A 81 2.96 1.19 -14.40
C TYR A 81 2.94 -0.33 -14.19
N GLU A 82 2.86 -1.07 -15.29
CA GLU A 82 2.96 -2.53 -15.31
C GLU A 82 3.86 -2.94 -16.47
N ARG A 83 4.76 -3.89 -16.23
CA ARG A 83 5.62 -4.44 -17.27
C ARG A 83 5.95 -5.89 -17.00
N TYR A 84 5.98 -6.65 -18.08
CA TYR A 84 6.35 -8.05 -18.10
C TYR A 84 7.59 -8.26 -18.99
N TYR A 85 8.48 -9.16 -18.56
CA TYR A 85 9.68 -9.55 -19.27
C TYR A 85 9.77 -11.08 -19.31
N ASP A 86 10.04 -11.63 -20.50
CA ASP A 86 10.25 -13.08 -20.67
C ASP A 86 11.67 -13.53 -20.27
N ASP A 87 12.66 -12.65 -20.45
CA ASP A 87 14.07 -12.92 -20.14
C ASP A 87 14.59 -11.95 -19.07
N CYS A 88 14.73 -12.48 -17.85
CA CYS A 88 15.27 -11.77 -16.69
C CYS A 88 16.73 -12.15 -16.38
N SER A 89 17.45 -12.77 -17.32
CA SER A 89 18.84 -13.20 -17.11
C SER A 89 19.82 -12.02 -16.95
N ALA A 90 19.50 -10.88 -17.57
CA ALA A 90 20.19 -9.61 -17.36
C ALA A 90 19.39 -8.71 -16.41
N GLY A 91 20.09 -7.82 -15.70
CA GLY A 91 19.47 -6.83 -14.81
C GLY A 91 18.53 -5.91 -15.58
N GLN A 92 17.28 -5.80 -15.11
CA GLN A 92 16.24 -4.99 -15.74
C GLN A 92 16.10 -3.63 -15.05
N ASN A 93 16.22 -2.55 -15.81
CA ASN A 93 15.98 -1.19 -15.34
C ASN A 93 14.73 -0.64 -16.04
N PHE A 94 13.79 -0.07 -15.28
CA PHE A 94 12.63 0.61 -15.83
C PHE A 94 12.33 1.87 -15.04
N TYR A 95 11.67 2.81 -15.71
CA TYR A 95 11.31 4.11 -15.15
C TYR A 95 9.79 4.23 -15.21
N PHE A 96 9.21 4.69 -14.11
CA PHE A 96 7.79 5.03 -14.03
C PHE A 96 7.64 6.42 -13.43
N PRO A 97 6.71 7.24 -13.93
CA PRO A 97 6.45 8.54 -13.35
C PRO A 97 5.76 8.36 -11.99
N VAL A 98 6.18 9.16 -11.02
CA VAL A 98 5.51 9.31 -9.73
C VAL A 98 5.00 10.73 -9.65
N ASP A 99 3.75 10.88 -9.24
CA ASP A 99 3.14 12.20 -9.03
C ASP A 99 3.79 12.89 -7.82
N SER A 100 3.99 14.22 -7.89
CA SER A 100 4.55 15.03 -6.79
C SER A 100 3.77 14.92 -5.48
N GLU A 101 2.49 14.55 -5.54
CA GLU A 101 1.64 14.34 -4.37
C GLU A 101 1.63 12.89 -3.84
N SER A 102 2.33 11.96 -4.51
CA SER A 102 2.39 10.56 -4.08
C SER A 102 3.29 10.38 -2.85
N GLN A 103 2.69 10.15 -1.69
CA GLN A 103 3.44 9.86 -0.47
C GLN A 103 4.07 8.45 -0.47
N THR A 104 3.48 7.52 -1.22
CA THR A 104 3.84 6.11 -1.16
C THR A 104 3.65 5.45 -2.51
N VAL A 105 4.67 4.70 -2.93
CA VAL A 105 4.64 3.84 -4.11
C VAL A 105 4.78 2.40 -3.64
N ASN A 106 3.86 1.55 -4.07
CA ASN A 106 3.94 0.11 -3.82
C ASN A 106 4.42 -0.57 -5.09
N ILE A 107 5.39 -1.47 -4.97
CA ILE A 107 5.97 -2.21 -6.09
C ILE A 107 5.81 -3.69 -5.81
N LEU A 108 4.91 -4.30 -6.58
CA LEU A 108 4.75 -5.75 -6.62
C LEU A 108 5.69 -6.30 -7.69
N ILE A 109 6.49 -7.28 -7.31
CA ILE A 109 7.44 -7.96 -8.19
C ILE A 109 7.13 -9.45 -8.14
N ASP A 110 6.83 -10.01 -9.30
CA ASP A 110 6.65 -11.45 -9.49
C ASP A 110 7.81 -11.97 -10.35
N GLY A 111 8.65 -12.82 -9.76
CA GLY A 111 9.83 -13.37 -10.41
C GLY A 111 10.94 -13.75 -9.42
N GLU A 112 11.84 -14.62 -9.87
CA GLU A 112 13.02 -14.97 -9.09
C GLU A 112 14.03 -13.81 -9.09
N LEU A 113 14.34 -13.31 -7.91
CA LEU A 113 15.27 -12.19 -7.72
C LEU A 113 16.63 -12.72 -7.25
N SER A 114 17.69 -12.34 -7.94
CA SER A 114 19.08 -12.65 -7.54
C SER A 114 19.60 -11.75 -6.40
N GLY A 115 18.90 -10.65 -6.10
CA GLY A 115 19.20 -9.71 -5.03
C GLY A 115 18.06 -8.71 -4.79
N ASP A 116 18.20 -7.88 -3.76
CA ASP A 116 17.18 -6.87 -3.44
C ASP A 116 17.09 -5.78 -4.53
N PRO A 117 15.87 -5.41 -4.97
CA PRO A 117 15.66 -4.34 -5.93
C PRO A 117 16.27 -3.02 -5.44
N GLN A 118 16.82 -2.26 -6.38
CA GLN A 118 17.35 -0.92 -6.11
C GLN A 118 16.37 0.12 -6.65
N TYR A 119 15.99 1.06 -5.80
CA TYR A 119 15.17 2.19 -6.17
C TYR A 119 16.09 3.39 -6.29
N ILE A 120 16.00 4.13 -7.40
CA ILE A 120 16.90 5.24 -7.71
C ILE A 120 16.04 6.38 -8.24
N HIS A 121 16.20 7.57 -7.66
CA HIS A 121 15.52 8.76 -8.18
C HIS A 121 16.13 9.19 -9.52
N PRO A 122 15.35 9.63 -10.53
CA PRO A 122 15.86 9.89 -11.88
C PRO A 122 16.94 10.98 -11.96
N ASP A 123 16.95 11.93 -11.03
CA ASP A 123 17.94 13.01 -10.99
C ASP A 123 19.26 12.63 -10.27
N GLY A 124 19.36 11.40 -9.76
CA GLY A 124 20.52 10.92 -9.00
C GLY A 124 20.70 11.60 -7.65
N THR A 125 19.74 12.39 -7.18
CA THR A 125 19.75 12.92 -5.81
C THR A 125 19.48 11.78 -4.83
N ASN A 126 20.14 11.87 -3.67
CA ASN A 126 19.86 11.00 -2.54
C ASN A 126 18.62 11.51 -1.80
N ASP A 127 17.51 11.73 -2.51
CA ASP A 127 16.24 12.00 -1.85
C ASP A 127 16.00 10.87 -0.86
N THR A 128 15.79 11.24 0.40
CA THR A 128 15.71 10.27 1.48
C THR A 128 14.30 9.68 1.50
N TYR A 129 14.09 8.61 0.74
CA TYR A 129 12.93 7.72 0.88
C TYR A 129 13.26 6.55 1.79
N MET A 130 12.22 5.91 2.32
CA MET A 130 12.35 4.65 3.04
C MET A 130 11.74 3.53 2.22
N VAL A 131 12.44 2.41 2.17
CA VAL A 131 11.96 1.19 1.55
C VAL A 131 11.56 0.24 2.67
N THR A 132 10.29 -0.14 2.71
CA THR A 132 9.77 -1.15 3.62
C THR A 132 9.38 -2.38 2.82
N ASN A 133 10.06 -3.51 3.06
CA ASN A 133 9.60 -4.79 2.53
C ASN A 133 8.37 -5.24 3.31
N ILE A 134 7.20 -5.26 2.66
CA ILE A 134 5.95 -5.73 3.28
C ILE A 134 5.98 -7.25 3.39
N PHE A 135 6.37 -7.90 2.30
CA PHE A 135 6.69 -9.32 2.28
C PHE A 135 7.68 -9.66 1.17
N ASN A 136 8.43 -10.73 1.39
CA ASN A 136 9.26 -11.39 0.39
C ASN A 136 9.01 -12.89 0.51
N ASP A 137 8.30 -13.45 -0.46
CA ASP A 137 7.93 -14.85 -0.51
C ASP A 137 8.76 -15.60 -1.55
N TYR A 138 9.80 -16.26 -1.07
CA TYR A 138 10.70 -17.06 -1.91
C TYR A 138 10.05 -18.31 -2.50
N SER A 139 8.94 -18.80 -1.93
CA SER A 139 8.27 -20.00 -2.46
C SER A 139 7.37 -19.66 -3.64
N ALA A 140 6.72 -18.49 -3.58
CA ALA A 140 5.90 -17.96 -4.67
C ALA A 140 6.69 -17.09 -5.66
N ASN A 141 7.96 -16.76 -5.36
CA ASN A 141 8.76 -15.77 -6.07
C ASN A 141 8.04 -14.42 -6.18
N THR A 142 7.42 -13.98 -5.09
CA THR A 142 6.69 -12.71 -5.06
C THR A 142 7.17 -11.82 -3.94
N ARG A 143 7.26 -10.53 -4.25
CA ARG A 143 7.78 -9.53 -3.33
C ARG A 143 6.96 -8.26 -3.45
N LEU A 144 6.64 -7.66 -2.32
CA LEU A 144 6.01 -6.35 -2.25
C LEU A 144 6.87 -5.42 -1.42
N ASP A 145 7.37 -4.40 -2.08
CA ASP A 145 8.10 -3.31 -1.45
C ASP A 145 7.25 -2.05 -1.47
N GLN A 146 7.38 -1.28 -0.39
CA GLN A 146 6.72 -0.02 -0.22
C GLN A 146 7.79 1.09 -0.11
N ILE A 147 7.82 1.97 -1.09
CA ILE A 147 8.67 3.16 -1.11
C ILE A 147 7.85 4.30 -0.53
N ILE A 148 8.38 4.92 0.51
CA ILE A 148 7.68 5.94 1.27
C ILE A 148 8.52 7.20 1.21
N GLY A 149 7.93 8.27 0.68
CA GLY A 149 8.52 9.60 0.74
C GLY A 149 8.74 10.03 2.18
N GLN A 150 9.77 10.84 2.41
CA GLN A 150 9.91 11.48 3.71
C GLN A 150 8.75 12.40 4.00
N CYS A 151 8.47 12.59 5.29
CA CYS A 151 7.44 13.53 5.71
C CYS A 151 7.94 14.97 5.57
N ASP A 152 7.03 15.86 5.20
CA ASP A 152 7.28 17.30 5.16
C ASP A 152 7.79 17.86 6.50
N ASN A 153 8.40 19.03 6.43
CA ASN A 153 8.81 19.76 7.62
C ASN A 153 7.65 19.93 8.62
N ASN A 154 7.92 19.66 9.90
CA ASN A 154 6.95 19.66 11.01
C ASN A 154 5.98 18.47 11.08
N TRP A 155 6.12 17.50 10.18
CA TRP A 155 5.50 16.19 10.32
C TRP A 155 6.45 15.23 11.02
N ARG A 156 5.88 14.20 11.64
CA ARG A 156 6.62 13.13 12.31
C ARG A 156 6.40 11.84 11.55
N GLN A 157 7.48 11.23 11.09
CA GLN A 157 7.43 9.96 10.42
C GLN A 157 7.47 8.81 11.42
N VAL A 158 6.48 7.91 11.35
CA VAL A 158 6.38 6.70 12.18
C VAL A 158 5.75 5.59 11.35
N GLU A 159 6.39 4.41 11.31
CA GLU A 159 5.92 3.24 10.53
C GLU A 159 5.53 3.61 9.09
N GLY A 160 6.33 4.46 8.43
CA GLY A 160 6.05 4.84 7.05
C GLY A 160 4.86 5.79 6.85
N ARG A 161 4.33 6.38 7.92
CA ARG A 161 3.24 7.37 7.86
C ARG A 161 3.65 8.70 8.47
N CYS A 162 3.03 9.77 8.00
CA CYS A 162 3.28 11.13 8.44
C CYS A 162 2.19 11.60 9.40
N TYR A 163 2.61 12.03 10.59
CA TYR A 163 1.72 12.52 11.65
C TYR A 163 2.02 13.97 12.00
N ARG A 164 0.99 14.80 12.06
CA ARG A 164 1.08 16.19 12.53
C ARG A 164 0.25 16.36 13.79
N PHE A 165 0.83 17.05 14.78
CA PHE A 165 0.19 17.30 16.06
C PHE A 165 -0.08 18.79 16.24
N PHE A 166 -1.35 19.19 16.22
CA PHE A 166 -1.76 20.56 16.49
C PHE A 166 -1.69 20.85 18.00
N ALA A 167 -1.23 22.05 18.37
CA ALA A 167 -1.13 22.45 19.78
C ALA A 167 -2.42 23.04 20.33
N VAL A 168 -3.25 23.60 19.44
CA VAL A 168 -4.51 24.23 19.81
C VAL A 168 -5.60 23.16 19.81
N PRO A 169 -6.30 22.95 20.94
CA PRO A 169 -7.47 22.09 20.98
C PRO A 169 -8.56 22.64 20.06
N GLN A 170 -9.21 21.76 19.31
CA GLN A 170 -10.28 22.08 18.39
C GLN A 170 -11.46 21.12 18.63
N SER A 171 -12.67 21.52 18.23
CA SER A 171 -13.77 20.56 18.16
C SER A 171 -13.45 19.48 17.12
N TRP A 172 -14.14 18.33 17.20
CA TRP A 172 -13.90 17.23 16.27
C TRP A 172 -14.05 17.65 14.80
N ASP A 173 -15.10 18.41 14.48
CA ASP A 173 -15.34 18.91 13.12
C ASP A 173 -14.26 19.91 12.66
N GLN A 174 -13.82 20.79 13.55
CA GLN A 174 -12.74 21.74 13.26
C GLN A 174 -11.41 21.03 13.03
N ALA A 175 -11.08 20.02 13.83
CA ALA A 175 -9.87 19.22 13.67
C ALA A 175 -9.88 18.44 12.34
N LYS A 176 -11.02 17.84 11.99
CA LYS A 176 -11.20 17.16 10.71
C LYS A 176 -11.04 18.11 9.53
N ALA A 177 -11.62 19.31 9.60
CA ALA A 177 -11.46 20.34 8.58
C ALA A 177 -10.01 20.84 8.49
N ALA A 178 -9.33 21.02 9.62
CA ALA A 178 -7.92 21.43 9.67
C ALA A 178 -7.00 20.39 9.01
N CYS A 179 -7.21 19.10 9.28
CA CYS A 179 -6.47 18.03 8.58
C CYS A 179 -6.70 18.09 7.07
N ALA A 180 -7.95 18.31 6.63
CA ALA A 180 -8.27 18.37 5.20
C ALA A 180 -7.58 19.53 4.48
N VAL A 181 -7.39 20.69 5.13
CA VAL A 181 -6.62 21.83 4.58
C VAL A 181 -5.16 21.45 4.32
N ASP A 182 -4.58 20.65 5.20
CA ASP A 182 -3.23 20.10 5.06
C ASP A 182 -3.15 18.87 4.13
N LYS A 183 -4.20 18.59 3.34
CA LYS A 183 -4.33 17.39 2.50
C LYS A 183 -4.18 16.06 3.29
N ALA A 184 -4.55 16.07 4.56
CA ALA A 184 -4.48 14.93 5.46
C ALA A 184 -5.85 14.52 6.00
N ILE A 185 -5.89 13.38 6.68
CA ILE A 185 -7.08 12.90 7.39
C ILE A 185 -6.83 12.92 8.90
N LEU A 186 -7.91 13.09 9.67
CA LEU A 186 -7.85 12.91 11.11
C LEU A 186 -7.40 11.47 11.41
N VAL A 187 -6.41 11.32 12.28
CA VAL A 187 -5.73 10.05 12.50
C VAL A 187 -6.71 8.93 12.88
N THR A 188 -6.53 7.77 12.26
CA THR A 188 -7.21 6.52 12.62
C THR A 188 -6.16 5.49 13.01
N VAL A 189 -6.41 4.75 14.08
CA VAL A 189 -5.46 3.80 14.67
C VAL A 189 -5.80 2.39 14.19
N PHE A 190 -4.80 1.72 13.60
CA PHE A 190 -4.94 0.37 13.04
C PHE A 190 -3.93 -0.63 13.62
N ASP A 191 -2.98 -0.14 14.42
CA ASP A 191 -1.84 -0.92 14.91
C ASP A 191 -1.49 -0.45 16.33
N GLN A 192 -1.21 -1.41 17.22
CA GLN A 192 -0.85 -1.15 18.62
C GLN A 192 0.39 -0.25 18.75
N LYS A 193 1.37 -0.40 17.86
CA LYS A 193 2.59 0.41 17.84
C LYS A 193 2.29 1.87 17.54
N ILE A 194 1.35 2.13 16.62
CA ILE A 194 0.86 3.48 16.35
C ILE A 194 0.08 4.02 17.54
N GLU A 195 -0.76 3.19 18.15
CA GLU A 195 -1.49 3.54 19.37
C GLU A 195 -0.54 4.00 20.49
N ASP A 196 0.46 3.19 20.80
CA ASP A 196 1.47 3.47 21.83
C ASP A 196 2.25 4.75 21.52
N TYR A 197 2.63 4.95 20.25
CA TYR A 197 3.31 6.17 19.81
C TYR A 197 2.42 7.42 20.01
N LEU A 198 1.17 7.35 19.57
CA LEU A 198 0.23 8.46 19.69
C LEU A 198 -0.02 8.79 21.17
N TYR A 199 -0.31 7.80 22.01
CA TYR A 199 -0.48 8.00 23.45
C TYR A 199 0.74 8.65 24.09
N CYS A 200 1.93 8.14 23.80
CA CYS A 200 3.17 8.72 24.30
C CYS A 200 3.29 10.20 23.93
N LYS A 201 3.07 10.57 22.66
CA LYS A 201 3.16 11.96 22.21
C LYS A 201 2.08 12.88 22.78
N PHE A 202 0.84 12.39 22.95
CA PHE A 202 -0.24 13.17 23.57
C PHE A 202 0.02 13.41 25.06
N LEU A 203 0.55 12.43 25.79
CA LEU A 203 0.92 12.58 27.21
C LEU A 203 2.07 13.58 27.41
N PHE A 204 3.09 13.58 26.53
CA PHE A 204 4.20 14.54 26.61
C PHE A 204 3.78 16.00 26.33
N LYS A 205 2.71 16.23 25.56
CA LYS A 205 2.21 17.60 25.30
C LYS A 205 1.43 18.18 26.49
N ILE A 206 0.88 17.32 27.34
CA ILE A 206 0.22 17.70 28.60
C ILE A 206 1.25 17.77 29.76
N MET A 207 2.31 16.97 29.70
CA MET A 207 3.42 17.02 30.66
C MET A 207 4.42 18.15 30.35
N LYS A 208 4.04 19.40 30.68
CA LYS A 208 5.03 20.32 31.25
C LYS A 208 5.37 19.81 32.65
N VAL A 209 6.27 18.83 32.77
CA VAL A 209 6.90 18.56 34.07
C VAL A 209 7.88 19.69 34.34
N THR A 210 7.41 20.71 35.05
CA THR A 210 8.25 21.66 35.76
C THR A 210 9.19 20.90 36.68
N LYS A 211 10.49 20.95 36.36
CA LYS A 211 11.67 20.84 37.25
C LYS A 211 11.42 20.06 38.56
N PHE A 212 11.74 18.77 38.60
CA PHE A 212 12.03 18.12 39.88
C PHE A 212 13.44 18.54 40.33
N HIS A 213 13.50 19.50 41.24
CA HIS A 213 14.54 19.52 42.25
C HIS A 213 14.05 18.64 43.40
N SER A 214 14.77 17.60 43.75
CA SER A 214 14.78 17.11 45.14
C SER A 214 16.20 17.23 45.66
N LYS A 215 16.36 18.12 46.64
CA LYS A 215 17.42 18.00 47.63
C LYS A 215 17.15 16.72 48.41
N GLU A 216 18.14 15.85 48.49
CA GLU A 216 18.75 15.30 49.71
C GLU A 216 19.93 14.40 49.31
#